data_AF-A0A1Y2I4W8-F1
#
_entry.id   AF-A0A1Y2I4W8-F1
#
_cell.length_a   1.000
_cell.length_b   1.000
_cell.length_c   1.000
_cell.angle_alpha   90.00
_cell.angle_beta   90.00
_cell.angle_gamma   90.00
#
_symmetry.space_group_name_H-M   'P 1'
#
loop_
_entity.id
_entity.type
_entity.pdbx_description
1 polymer ?
#
loop_
_entity_poly.entity_id
_entity_poly.type
_entity_poly.pdbx_seq_one_letter_code
_entity_poly.pdbx_strand_id
1 'polypeptide(L)'
;MGNGESSAHLDGLPRLASQGPSFPTFIYRLAVLVVGVTALVSLVRPRTHHRSPSLPTLTDPLSSTSSDLPIIVATLQVDPSLPTPTVAQHKSARPFAINATIMDSDADGREQWSAPIAPLSTWPRRKWDPASNATASSSPLDLSHLQFGVSGNAKAFDRIALASQTWGRNPNVQWTVFWTEADDPNGMHGDHSYLLDGFKALTGRYPVVMRGDPAHPDRTMNRKWFKMLSFLYERSPKETKWFVMGDDDTVWFPRVLLASLQALPVDPLKESLYLGDLSEAHKAVKTFGKTMAFGGGGAVISRALAQRIHLRHRWCLDELPDHHGDGLLRTCIEKVTAMDGQGNVTLTRMPIFNQIDLKPWLNDGRLYLTSRLSRAAPASLHHPDSLPSLMADSPNKLLALYNLWHILANVPVELMFRRFFIHIESRGTAVVTFGLHVRIYMRRLASLDHAVDYDSNITRDKEFLGVEYLLEEKLEKPDDKASWPKKREEYQDFWISEFDPQSNRMVFMDKKNKMSMALTCKGPGSSLLTMCTEEEGEE
;
A
#
# COMPACT_ATOMS: atom_id res chain seq x y z
N MET A 1 -16.17 12.13 72.02
CA MET A 1 -15.40 13.37 72.33
C MET A 1 -14.48 13.60 71.15
N GLY A 2 -14.63 14.59 70.26
CA GLY A 2 -15.48 15.78 70.25
C GLY A 2 -14.67 16.89 69.59
N ASN A 3 -15.18 17.40 68.46
CA ASN A 3 -14.97 18.71 67.82
C ASN A 3 -13.55 19.04 67.29
N GLY A 4 -13.37 19.75 66.17
CA GLY A 4 -14.32 20.62 65.49
C GLY A 4 -13.89 21.06 64.09
N GLU A 5 -14.86 21.75 63.49
CA GLU A 5 -15.00 22.23 62.13
C GLU A 5 -14.04 23.37 61.74
N SER A 6 -13.88 23.55 60.42
CA SER A 6 -13.80 24.88 59.81
C SER A 6 -14.00 24.76 58.29
N SER A 7 -15.17 25.20 57.82
CA SER A 7 -15.46 25.51 56.42
C SER A 7 -14.85 26.85 56.00
N ALA A 8 -14.48 27.01 54.74
CA ALA A 8 -14.50 28.32 54.07
C ALA A 8 -14.84 28.15 52.59
N HIS A 9 -16.03 28.62 52.22
CA HIS A 9 -16.45 28.97 50.88
C HIS A 9 -15.65 30.16 50.33
N LEU A 10 -15.47 30.22 49.02
CA LEU A 10 -15.54 31.49 48.29
C LEU A 10 -15.95 31.26 46.82
N ASP A 11 -17.03 31.96 46.49
CA ASP A 11 -17.71 32.08 45.22
C ASP A 11 -16.88 32.68 44.08
N GLY A 12 -17.34 32.42 42.86
CA GLY A 12 -17.40 33.43 41.81
C GLY A 12 -16.56 33.13 40.58
N LEU A 13 -17.22 32.86 39.46
CA LEU A 13 -17.02 33.44 38.11
C LEU A 13 -17.92 32.70 37.08
N PRO A 14 -18.31 33.34 35.96
CA PRO A 14 -19.72 33.66 35.73
C PRO A 14 -20.40 32.85 34.62
N ARG A 15 -21.74 32.83 34.70
CA ARG A 15 -22.65 32.50 33.59
C ARG A 15 -22.42 33.46 32.43
N LEU A 16 -22.02 32.93 31.28
CA LEU A 16 -22.12 33.63 30.00
C LEU A 16 -23.37 33.17 29.27
N ALA A 17 -24.21 34.14 28.99
CA ALA A 17 -25.49 34.02 28.34
C ALA A 17 -25.37 33.62 26.87
N SER A 18 -26.42 32.94 26.42
CA SER A 18 -26.89 32.80 25.06
C SER A 18 -26.55 33.97 24.14
N GLN A 19 -25.79 33.71 23.07
CA GLN A 19 -26.00 34.33 21.76
C GLN A 19 -25.59 33.33 20.68
N GLY A 20 -26.58 32.83 19.94
CA GLY A 20 -26.37 32.09 18.71
C GLY A 20 -26.05 33.05 17.56
N PRO A 21 -25.16 32.69 16.63
CA PRO A 21 -25.02 33.41 15.39
C PRO A 21 -26.06 32.91 14.36
N SER A 22 -26.85 33.87 13.90
CA SER A 22 -27.77 33.80 12.78
C SER A 22 -27.07 33.42 11.47
N PHE A 23 -27.46 32.30 10.88
CA PHE A 23 -27.14 31.96 9.50
C PHE A 23 -28.17 32.60 8.54
N PRO A 24 -27.74 33.41 7.55
CA PRO A 24 -28.66 33.92 6.53
C PRO A 24 -29.05 32.81 5.56
N THR A 25 -30.36 32.61 5.44
CA THR A 25 -31.05 31.70 4.54
C THR A 25 -30.88 32.17 3.10
N PHE A 26 -30.02 31.52 2.31
CA PHE A 26 -30.00 31.70 0.86
C PHE A 26 -30.97 30.71 0.21
N ILE A 27 -32.12 31.24 -0.22
CA ILE A 27 -33.15 30.55 -0.98
C ILE A 27 -32.65 30.40 -2.43
N TYR A 28 -32.33 29.17 -2.85
CA TYR A 28 -32.30 28.83 -4.28
C TYR A 28 -33.67 28.28 -4.67
N ARG A 29 -34.39 29.06 -5.48
CA ARG A 29 -35.53 28.57 -6.27
C ARG A 29 -34.99 27.65 -7.36
N LEU A 30 -35.36 26.38 -7.35
CA LEU A 30 -35.34 25.55 -8.55
C LEU A 30 -36.77 25.19 -8.92
N ALA A 31 -37.19 25.67 -10.09
CA ALA A 31 -38.51 25.45 -10.65
C ALA A 31 -38.69 23.98 -11.03
N VAL A 32 -39.80 23.41 -10.58
CA VAL A 32 -40.36 22.15 -11.03
C VAL A 32 -40.96 22.37 -12.42
N LEU A 33 -40.45 21.65 -13.43
CA LEU A 33 -41.16 21.47 -14.70
C LEU A 33 -41.68 20.03 -14.75
N VAL A 34 -42.95 19.87 -14.35
CA VAL A 34 -43.74 18.66 -14.60
C VAL A 34 -44.37 18.85 -15.99
N VAL A 35 -44.01 18.01 -16.94
CA VAL A 35 -44.84 17.74 -18.12
C VAL A 35 -45.15 16.26 -18.10
N GLY A 36 -46.40 15.94 -17.76
CA GLY A 36 -46.93 14.61 -17.89
C GLY A 36 -47.33 14.32 -19.33
N VAL A 37 -47.17 13.06 -19.74
CA VAL A 37 -48.10 12.42 -20.66
C VAL A 37 -48.38 11.02 -20.13
N THR A 38 -49.65 10.81 -19.80
CA THR A 38 -50.25 9.56 -19.37
C THR A 38 -50.54 8.63 -20.56
N ALA A 39 -50.49 7.33 -20.26
CA ALA A 39 -51.18 6.22 -20.89
C ALA A 39 -50.77 5.80 -22.32
N LEU A 40 -50.22 4.58 -22.42
CA LEU A 40 -50.97 3.45 -22.97
C LEU A 40 -50.30 2.13 -22.59
N VAL A 41 -50.97 1.38 -21.71
CA VAL A 41 -50.72 -0.04 -21.49
C VAL A 41 -51.24 -0.78 -22.72
N SER A 42 -50.40 -1.57 -23.37
CA SER A 42 -50.84 -2.59 -24.31
C SER A 42 -49.97 -3.82 -24.17
N LEU A 43 -50.66 -4.94 -23.98
CA LEU A 43 -50.13 -6.27 -23.74
C LEU A 43 -49.09 -6.70 -24.79
N VAL A 44 -47.92 -7.15 -24.33
CA VAL A 44 -47.12 -8.13 -25.07
C VAL A 44 -46.64 -9.20 -24.09
N ARG A 45 -47.11 -10.43 -24.31
CA ARG A 45 -46.68 -11.66 -23.63
C ARG A 45 -45.16 -11.88 -23.80
N PRO A 46 -44.43 -12.41 -22.80
CA PRO A 46 -43.02 -12.70 -22.97
C PRO A 46 -42.84 -13.92 -23.87
N ARG A 47 -42.20 -13.74 -25.03
CA ARG A 47 -41.57 -14.83 -25.78
C ARG A 47 -40.26 -15.16 -25.08
N THR A 48 -40.18 -16.34 -24.49
CA THR A 48 -38.94 -16.94 -24.00
C THR A 48 -38.03 -17.28 -25.19
N HIS A 49 -37.07 -16.41 -25.46
CA HIS A 49 -35.86 -16.79 -26.19
C HIS A 49 -34.71 -16.83 -25.20
N HIS A 50 -34.27 -18.04 -24.86
CA HIS A 50 -32.95 -18.28 -24.30
C HIS A 50 -31.92 -17.74 -25.29
N ARG A 51 -31.40 -16.55 -25.00
CA ARG A 51 -30.16 -16.04 -25.57
C ARG A 51 -29.24 -15.79 -24.39
N SER A 52 -28.21 -16.61 -24.26
CA SER A 52 -27.11 -16.38 -23.34
C SER A 52 -26.63 -14.93 -23.54
N PRO A 53 -26.43 -14.14 -22.48
CA PRO A 53 -25.83 -12.83 -22.65
C PRO A 53 -24.38 -13.06 -23.06
N SER A 54 -24.10 -12.92 -24.36
CA SER A 54 -22.75 -12.66 -24.82
C SER A 54 -22.29 -11.39 -24.11
N LEU A 55 -21.16 -11.47 -23.40
CA LEU A 55 -20.44 -10.32 -22.87
C LEU A 55 -20.45 -9.23 -23.95
N PRO A 56 -20.76 -7.97 -23.62
CA PRO A 56 -20.44 -6.89 -24.53
C PRO A 56 -18.92 -6.94 -24.71
N THR A 57 -18.47 -7.31 -25.92
CA THR A 57 -17.12 -7.02 -26.36
C THR A 57 -16.93 -5.54 -26.15
N LEU A 58 -16.10 -5.17 -25.17
CA LEU A 58 -15.55 -3.83 -25.08
C LEU A 58 -14.82 -3.60 -26.41
N THR A 59 -15.51 -2.97 -27.35
CA THR A 59 -14.86 -2.33 -28.48
C THR A 59 -13.98 -1.24 -27.88
N ASP A 60 -12.67 -1.38 -28.09
CA ASP A 60 -11.62 -0.46 -27.66
C ASP A 60 -12.05 1.01 -27.66
N PRO A 61 -12.04 1.68 -26.49
CA PRO A 61 -12.01 3.12 -26.44
C PRO A 61 -10.58 3.60 -26.18
N LEU A 62 -9.57 3.04 -26.85
CA LEU A 62 -8.19 3.55 -26.84
C LEU A 62 -7.50 3.32 -28.20
N SER A 63 -8.13 3.77 -29.28
CA SER A 63 -7.35 4.21 -30.44
C SER A 63 -6.84 5.61 -30.13
N SER A 64 -5.66 5.70 -29.52
CA SER A 64 -4.96 6.97 -29.31
C SER A 64 -4.50 7.50 -30.66
N THR A 65 -5.17 8.53 -31.14
CA THR A 65 -4.74 9.28 -32.31
C THR A 65 -3.50 10.11 -31.98
N SER A 66 -2.32 9.63 -32.37
CA SER A 66 -1.30 10.40 -33.11
C SER A 66 -0.67 11.68 -32.47
N SER A 67 -0.35 11.74 -31.17
CA SER A 67 0.49 12.86 -30.65
C SER A 67 1.55 12.58 -29.56
N ASP A 68 1.68 11.37 -29.00
CA ASP A 68 2.51 11.18 -27.77
C ASP A 68 3.51 10.01 -27.84
N LEU A 69 4.22 9.83 -28.96
CA LEU A 69 5.31 8.85 -29.02
C LEU A 69 6.42 9.22 -28.01
N PRO A 70 7.00 8.25 -27.27
CA PRO A 70 8.07 8.52 -26.30
C PRO A 70 9.25 9.17 -26.99
N ILE A 71 9.63 10.38 -26.56
CA ILE A 71 10.75 11.13 -27.14
C ILE A 71 12.12 10.55 -26.74
N ILE A 72 12.16 9.75 -25.67
CA ILE A 72 13.33 9.03 -25.18
C ILE A 72 13.00 7.53 -25.10
N VAL A 73 13.83 6.68 -25.67
CA VAL A 73 13.76 5.23 -25.54
C VAL A 73 15.04 4.72 -24.87
N ALA A 74 14.92 4.23 -23.64
CA ALA A 74 16.02 3.59 -22.91
C ALA A 74 15.89 2.07 -22.99
N THR A 75 16.91 1.40 -23.51
CA THR A 75 16.96 -0.05 -23.63
C THR A 75 17.93 -0.63 -22.60
N LEU A 76 17.44 -1.53 -21.75
CA LEU A 76 18.25 -2.33 -20.84
C LEU A 76 18.71 -3.60 -21.57
N GLN A 77 19.97 -3.67 -21.92
CA GLN A 77 20.56 -4.80 -22.65
C GLN A 77 21.11 -5.81 -21.66
N VAL A 78 20.41 -6.92 -21.44
CA VAL A 78 20.86 -7.99 -20.54
C VAL A 78 22.06 -8.68 -21.16
N ASP A 79 23.17 -8.71 -20.42
CA ASP A 79 24.43 -9.34 -20.82
C ASP A 79 24.95 -10.22 -19.66
N PRO A 80 24.85 -11.55 -19.79
CA PRO A 80 25.32 -12.51 -18.78
C PRO A 80 26.83 -12.46 -18.52
N SER A 81 27.63 -11.85 -19.40
CA SER A 81 29.08 -11.73 -19.23
C SER A 81 29.48 -10.60 -18.27
N LEU A 82 28.56 -9.69 -17.94
CA LEU A 82 28.84 -8.58 -17.05
C LEU A 82 29.01 -9.05 -15.60
N PRO A 83 29.93 -8.44 -14.84
CA PRO A 83 30.08 -8.73 -13.43
C PRO A 83 28.83 -8.30 -12.64
N THR A 84 28.58 -8.97 -11.52
CA THR A 84 27.59 -8.53 -10.52
C THR A 84 27.80 -7.05 -10.19
N PRO A 85 26.75 -6.22 -10.22
CA PRO A 85 26.87 -4.82 -9.86
C PRO A 85 27.40 -4.64 -8.43
N THR A 86 28.46 -3.85 -8.29
CA THR A 86 29.04 -3.54 -6.98
C THR A 86 28.15 -2.58 -6.21
N VAL A 87 27.79 -2.97 -5.00
CA VAL A 87 27.09 -2.10 -4.04
C VAL A 87 28.11 -1.50 -3.11
N ALA A 88 28.02 -0.19 -2.85
CA ALA A 88 28.77 0.38 -1.74
C ALA A 88 28.26 -0.24 -0.42
N GLN A 89 29.16 -0.82 0.36
CA GLN A 89 28.78 -1.69 1.49
C GLN A 89 28.02 -0.88 2.58
N HIS A 90 27.09 -1.52 3.29
CA HIS A 90 26.41 -1.04 4.53
C HIS A 90 25.07 -0.28 4.48
N LYS A 91 24.34 -0.14 3.35
CA LYS A 91 23.00 0.52 3.34
C LYS A 91 21.94 -0.24 2.51
N SER A 92 20.70 -0.28 3.00
CA SER A 92 19.61 -1.23 2.67
C SER A 92 19.02 -1.08 1.27
N ALA A 93 19.31 0.02 0.57
CA ALA A 93 18.70 0.38 -0.71
C ALA A 93 19.71 0.81 -1.79
N ARG A 94 21.01 0.57 -1.59
CA ARG A 94 22.02 1.22 -2.43
C ARG A 94 21.80 0.86 -3.92
N PRO A 95 21.54 1.87 -4.76
CA PRO A 95 21.49 1.68 -6.19
C PRO A 95 22.89 1.33 -6.69
N PHE A 96 22.96 0.64 -7.82
CA PHE A 96 24.20 0.51 -8.59
C PHE A 96 24.10 1.37 -9.85
N ALA A 97 25.24 1.73 -10.40
CA ALA A 97 25.32 2.50 -11.64
C ALA A 97 25.63 1.60 -12.82
N ILE A 98 24.98 1.89 -13.94
CA ILE A 98 25.22 1.32 -15.25
C ILE A 98 25.65 2.46 -16.15
N ASN A 99 26.70 2.30 -16.94
CA ASN A 99 27.00 3.27 -18.00
C ASN A 99 26.14 2.94 -19.22
N ALA A 100 25.49 3.95 -19.79
CA ALA A 100 24.76 3.84 -21.04
C ALA A 100 25.43 4.65 -22.14
N THR A 101 25.40 4.10 -23.35
CA THR A 101 25.83 4.79 -24.57
C THR A 101 24.63 5.45 -25.24
N ILE A 102 24.85 6.64 -25.80
CA ILE A 102 23.87 7.28 -26.66
C ILE A 102 23.95 6.62 -28.03
N MET A 103 22.80 6.27 -28.58
CA MET A 103 22.65 5.74 -29.93
C MET A 103 22.11 6.84 -30.86
N ASP A 104 22.29 6.64 -32.16
CA ASP A 104 21.65 7.50 -33.15
C ASP A 104 20.13 7.51 -32.94
N SER A 105 19.51 8.66 -33.21
CA SER A 105 18.07 8.76 -33.18
C SER A 105 17.44 7.74 -34.13
N ASP A 106 16.30 7.17 -33.74
CA ASP A 106 15.61 6.25 -34.64
C ASP A 106 14.94 6.99 -35.81
N ALA A 107 14.26 6.23 -36.67
CA ALA A 107 13.54 6.75 -37.84
C ALA A 107 12.50 7.83 -37.50
N ASP A 108 12.02 7.85 -36.26
CA ASP A 108 11.05 8.83 -35.76
C ASP A 108 11.72 10.03 -35.06
N GLY A 109 13.06 10.10 -35.08
CA GLY A 109 13.84 11.16 -34.45
C GLY A 109 13.95 11.05 -32.92
N ARG A 110 13.60 9.90 -32.33
CA ARG A 110 13.61 9.72 -30.87
C ARG A 110 15.03 9.55 -30.35
N GLU A 111 15.32 10.14 -29.20
CA GLU A 111 16.59 9.94 -28.51
C GLU A 111 16.65 8.50 -27.96
N GLN A 112 17.75 7.79 -28.23
CA GLN A 112 17.91 6.39 -27.83
C GLN A 112 19.15 6.19 -26.99
N TRP A 113 19.02 5.51 -25.85
CA TRP A 113 20.15 5.10 -25.02
C TRP A 113 20.11 3.60 -24.75
N SER A 114 21.27 2.97 -24.73
CA SER A 114 21.41 1.54 -24.42
C SER A 114 22.31 1.36 -23.19
N ALA A 115 21.80 0.61 -22.21
CA ALA A 115 22.47 0.35 -20.95
C ALA A 115 22.72 -1.16 -20.79
N PRO A 116 23.96 -1.65 -20.91
CA PRO A 116 24.29 -3.06 -20.64
C PRO A 116 24.11 -3.38 -19.14
N ILE A 117 23.29 -4.39 -18.82
CA ILE A 117 22.98 -4.80 -17.44
C ILE A 117 23.24 -6.29 -17.21
N ALA A 118 23.76 -6.64 -16.04
CA ALA A 118 23.89 -8.04 -15.65
C ALA A 118 22.49 -8.66 -15.40
N PRO A 119 22.31 -9.99 -15.52
CA PRO A 119 21.03 -10.65 -15.24
C PRO A 119 20.53 -10.35 -13.82
N LEU A 120 19.20 -10.23 -13.64
CA LEU A 120 18.56 -9.91 -12.36
C LEU A 120 18.98 -10.85 -11.22
N SER A 121 19.18 -12.14 -11.52
CA SER A 121 19.64 -13.15 -10.56
C SER A 121 21.02 -12.86 -9.96
N THR A 122 21.85 -12.08 -10.65
CA THR A 122 23.17 -11.67 -10.16
C THR A 122 23.12 -10.38 -9.36
N TRP A 123 21.96 -9.71 -9.32
CA TRP A 123 21.84 -8.43 -8.64
C TRP A 123 21.92 -8.62 -7.12
N PRO A 124 22.56 -7.66 -6.43
CA PRO A 124 22.67 -7.70 -4.98
C PRO A 124 21.30 -7.55 -4.32
N ARG A 125 20.96 -8.41 -3.35
CA ARG A 125 19.69 -8.34 -2.62
C ARG A 125 19.58 -7.08 -1.76
N ARG A 126 18.38 -6.51 -1.63
CA ARG A 126 18.07 -5.54 -0.57
C ARG A 126 18.09 -6.27 0.77
N LYS A 127 18.33 -5.53 1.85
CA LYS A 127 18.29 -6.05 3.23
C LYS A 127 16.97 -6.80 3.53
N TRP A 128 15.88 -6.35 2.93
CA TRP A 128 14.52 -6.84 3.16
C TRP A 128 13.97 -7.68 2.01
N ASP A 129 14.80 -8.02 1.03
CA ASP A 129 14.40 -9.03 0.05
C ASP A 129 14.37 -10.40 0.73
N PRO A 130 13.36 -11.23 0.44
CA PRO A 130 13.29 -12.60 0.93
C PRO A 130 14.57 -13.38 0.61
N ALA A 131 15.06 -14.17 1.57
CA ALA A 131 16.19 -15.04 1.30
C ALA A 131 15.74 -16.27 0.49
N SER A 132 16.47 -16.60 -0.58
CA SER A 132 16.25 -17.81 -1.40
C SER A 132 16.44 -19.13 -0.64
N ASN A 133 17.11 -19.10 0.51
CA ASN A 133 17.42 -20.29 1.30
C ASN A 133 16.34 -20.50 2.36
N ALA A 134 15.18 -21.01 1.93
CA ALA A 134 14.31 -21.72 2.85
C ALA A 134 15.00 -23.04 3.21
N THR A 135 15.63 -23.10 4.39
CA THR A 135 15.97 -24.39 5.00
C THR A 135 14.67 -25.18 5.13
N ALA A 136 14.59 -26.27 4.37
CA ALA A 136 13.43 -27.16 4.32
C ALA A 136 13.05 -27.64 5.73
N SER A 137 11.90 -27.18 6.23
CA SER A 137 11.28 -27.70 7.46
C SER A 137 9.77 -27.45 7.45
N SER A 138 9.02 -28.56 7.28
CA SER A 138 7.55 -28.69 7.22
C SER A 138 6.88 -27.93 6.06
N SER A 139 5.75 -28.44 5.58
CA SER A 139 5.10 -28.10 4.29
C SER A 139 5.25 -26.64 3.86
N PRO A 140 5.59 -26.38 2.57
CA PRO A 140 5.84 -25.04 2.05
C PRO A 140 4.67 -24.10 2.37
N LEU A 141 5.00 -22.88 2.80
CA LEU A 141 4.01 -21.83 3.05
C LEU A 141 3.43 -21.35 1.71
N ASP A 142 2.11 -21.23 1.63
CA ASP A 142 1.41 -20.65 0.49
C ASP A 142 0.34 -19.66 0.97
N LEU A 143 -0.35 -18.98 0.03
CA LEU A 143 -1.37 -17.98 0.37
C LEU A 143 -2.59 -18.54 1.12
N SER A 144 -2.89 -19.83 0.99
CA SER A 144 -4.04 -20.46 1.69
C SER A 144 -3.82 -20.55 3.20
N HIS A 145 -2.55 -20.48 3.64
CA HIS A 145 -2.19 -20.44 5.05
C HIS A 145 -2.34 -19.05 5.68
N LEU A 146 -2.66 -18.01 4.89
CA LEU A 146 -2.86 -16.64 5.35
C LEU A 146 -4.36 -16.30 5.35
N GLN A 147 -4.84 -15.76 6.47
CA GLN A 147 -6.20 -15.26 6.58
C GLN A 147 -6.19 -13.74 6.77
N PHE A 148 -6.70 -13.01 5.77
CA PHE A 148 -6.84 -11.57 5.81
C PHE A 148 -8.17 -11.17 6.49
N GLY A 149 -8.10 -10.18 7.37
CA GLY A 149 -9.24 -9.46 7.94
C GLY A 149 -9.18 -8.01 7.52
N VAL A 150 -10.25 -7.54 6.89
CA VAL A 150 -10.39 -6.17 6.41
C VAL A 150 -11.41 -5.43 7.29
N SER A 151 -10.96 -4.44 8.04
CA SER A 151 -11.84 -3.53 8.77
C SER A 151 -12.44 -2.54 7.78
N GLY A 152 -13.74 -2.63 7.53
CA GLY A 152 -14.41 -1.74 6.60
C GLY A 152 -15.76 -1.24 7.06
N ASN A 153 -16.44 -0.48 6.23
CA ASN A 153 -17.81 -0.03 6.45
C ASN A 153 -18.58 0.02 5.12
N ALA A 154 -19.89 0.24 5.18
CA ALA A 154 -20.74 0.23 3.98
C ALA A 154 -20.42 1.36 2.98
N LYS A 155 -19.76 2.45 3.42
CA LYS A 155 -19.39 3.58 2.56
C LYS A 155 -18.10 3.37 1.78
N ALA A 156 -17.27 2.39 2.17
CA ALA A 156 -16.00 2.07 1.52
C ALA A 156 -16.14 1.05 0.37
N PHE A 157 -17.33 0.98 -0.25
CA PHE A 157 -17.66 -0.03 -1.25
C PHE A 157 -16.73 0.00 -2.47
N ASP A 158 -16.31 1.19 -2.90
CA ASP A 158 -15.35 1.39 -3.99
C ASP A 158 -13.97 0.79 -3.68
N ARG A 159 -13.49 0.93 -2.44
CA ARG A 159 -12.23 0.33 -1.99
C ARG A 159 -12.31 -1.19 -1.90
N ILE A 160 -13.45 -1.73 -1.44
CA ILE A 160 -13.71 -3.17 -1.47
C ILE A 160 -13.79 -3.69 -2.91
N ALA A 161 -14.40 -2.94 -3.83
CA ALA A 161 -14.43 -3.29 -5.24
C ALA A 161 -13.01 -3.34 -5.81
N LEU A 162 -12.17 -2.35 -5.51
CA LEU A 162 -10.75 -2.36 -5.89
C LEU A 162 -10.02 -3.58 -5.33
N ALA A 163 -10.17 -3.89 -4.03
CA ALA A 163 -9.57 -5.06 -3.40
C ALA A 163 -10.01 -6.37 -4.09
N SER A 164 -11.30 -6.51 -4.36
CA SER A 164 -11.89 -7.69 -5.04
C SER A 164 -11.40 -7.86 -6.47
N GLN A 165 -11.04 -6.76 -7.14
CA GLN A 165 -10.52 -6.77 -8.51
C GLN A 165 -9.00 -6.79 -8.59
N THR A 166 -8.29 -6.75 -7.45
CA THR A 166 -6.82 -6.79 -7.37
C THR A 166 -6.38 -8.00 -6.55
N TRP A 167 -5.90 -7.79 -5.32
CA TRP A 167 -5.30 -8.82 -4.47
C TRP A 167 -6.33 -9.84 -3.95
N GLY A 168 -7.58 -9.43 -3.75
CA GLY A 168 -8.68 -10.29 -3.32
C GLY A 168 -9.26 -11.17 -4.42
N ARG A 169 -8.83 -10.97 -5.68
CA ARG A 169 -9.24 -11.80 -6.83
C ARG A 169 -8.58 -13.17 -6.84
N ASN A 170 -7.39 -13.29 -6.23
CA ASN A 170 -6.65 -14.54 -6.20
C ASN A 170 -7.41 -15.58 -5.33
N PRO A 171 -7.75 -16.76 -5.86
CA PRO A 171 -8.57 -17.74 -5.15
C PRO A 171 -7.88 -18.33 -3.91
N ASN A 172 -6.55 -18.26 -3.82
CA ASN A 172 -5.79 -18.71 -2.66
C ASN A 172 -5.72 -17.65 -1.56
N VAL A 173 -6.15 -16.41 -1.82
CA VAL A 173 -6.21 -15.35 -0.80
C VAL A 173 -7.55 -15.42 -0.08
N GLN A 174 -7.51 -15.84 1.18
CA GLN A 174 -8.69 -15.83 2.04
C GLN A 174 -8.80 -14.50 2.77
N TRP A 175 -9.90 -13.76 2.56
CA TRP A 175 -10.07 -12.44 3.14
C TRP A 175 -11.51 -12.17 3.60
N THR A 176 -11.71 -11.61 4.78
CA THR A 176 -13.05 -11.35 5.34
C THR A 176 -13.18 -9.86 5.67
N VAL A 177 -14.25 -9.23 5.18
CA VAL A 177 -14.57 -7.83 5.52
C VAL A 177 -15.46 -7.78 6.75
N PHE A 178 -15.15 -6.86 7.65
CA PHE A 178 -15.85 -6.66 8.91
C PHE A 178 -16.45 -5.27 8.98
N TRP A 179 -17.76 -5.21 9.24
CA TRP A 179 -18.52 -3.99 9.45
C TRP A 179 -18.89 -3.84 10.92
N THR A 180 -19.28 -2.63 11.33
CA THR A 180 -19.89 -2.44 12.65
C THR A 180 -21.39 -2.67 12.58
N GLU A 181 -22.03 -2.83 13.74
CA GLU A 181 -23.50 -2.88 13.83
C GLU A 181 -24.19 -1.61 13.34
N ALA A 182 -23.55 -0.45 13.46
CA ALA A 182 -24.07 0.80 12.90
C ALA A 182 -24.15 0.76 11.37
N ASP A 183 -23.37 -0.12 10.73
CA ASP A 183 -23.37 -0.36 9.29
C ASP A 183 -24.18 -1.62 8.91
N ASP A 184 -24.87 -2.28 9.86
CA ASP A 184 -25.68 -3.47 9.59
C ASP A 184 -26.94 -3.07 8.79
N PRO A 185 -27.10 -3.53 7.54
CA PRO A 185 -28.24 -3.16 6.72
C PRO A 185 -29.57 -3.75 7.23
N ASN A 186 -29.53 -4.78 8.10
CA ASN A 186 -30.72 -5.25 8.80
C ASN A 186 -31.10 -4.34 9.99
N GLY A 187 -30.11 -3.66 10.58
CA GLY A 187 -30.29 -2.71 11.69
C GLY A 187 -30.62 -1.29 11.20
N MET A 188 -30.15 -0.91 10.03
CA MET A 188 -30.51 0.34 9.33
C MET A 188 -31.86 0.18 8.60
N HIS A 189 -32.97 0.14 9.36
CA HIS A 189 -34.35 0.25 8.88
C HIS A 189 -34.62 -0.21 7.43
N GLY A 190 -34.78 -1.53 7.22
CA GLY A 190 -35.50 -2.18 6.11
C GLY A 190 -35.36 -1.60 4.70
N ASP A 191 -34.79 -2.40 3.79
CA ASP A 191 -34.73 -2.20 2.31
C ASP A 191 -33.45 -1.58 1.72
N HIS A 192 -32.27 -1.86 2.27
CA HIS A 192 -31.01 -1.72 1.52
C HIS A 192 -30.36 -3.07 1.22
N SER A 193 -31.10 -3.89 0.46
CA SER A 193 -30.58 -5.13 -0.14
C SER A 193 -29.49 -4.86 -1.17
N TYR A 194 -29.54 -3.75 -1.92
CA TYR A 194 -28.67 -3.53 -3.07
C TYR A 194 -27.17 -3.39 -2.73
N LEU A 195 -26.82 -2.79 -1.58
CA LEU A 195 -25.42 -2.71 -1.14
C LEU A 195 -24.89 -4.07 -0.70
N LEU A 196 -25.72 -4.84 0.03
CA LEU A 196 -25.38 -6.22 0.42
C LEU A 196 -25.30 -7.15 -0.78
N ASP A 197 -26.24 -7.02 -1.72
CA ASP A 197 -26.29 -7.79 -2.95
C ASP A 197 -25.11 -7.45 -3.84
N GLY A 198 -24.77 -6.16 -3.98
CA GLY A 198 -23.57 -5.69 -4.67
C GLY A 198 -22.29 -6.19 -4.00
N PHE A 199 -22.22 -6.14 -2.66
CA PHE A 199 -21.07 -6.62 -1.90
C PHE A 199 -20.91 -8.14 -2.07
N LYS A 200 -22.00 -8.89 -1.97
CA LYS A 200 -22.01 -10.34 -2.20
C LYS A 200 -21.67 -10.68 -3.64
N ALA A 201 -22.14 -9.92 -4.62
CA ALA A 201 -21.79 -10.10 -6.01
C ALA A 201 -20.30 -9.86 -6.27
N LEU A 202 -19.69 -8.88 -5.57
CA LEU A 202 -18.27 -8.57 -5.69
C LEU A 202 -17.36 -9.57 -4.95
N THR A 203 -17.72 -9.95 -3.73
CA THR A 203 -16.84 -10.71 -2.82
C THR A 203 -17.21 -12.17 -2.65
N GLY A 204 -18.36 -12.58 -3.19
CA GLY A 204 -18.95 -13.91 -3.02
C GLY A 204 -19.59 -14.17 -1.65
N ARG A 205 -19.49 -13.23 -0.70
CA ARG A 205 -19.93 -13.39 0.69
C ARG A 205 -20.54 -12.11 1.24
N TYR A 206 -21.27 -12.20 2.35
CA TYR A 206 -21.70 -11.02 3.10
C TYR A 206 -20.58 -10.56 4.06
N PRO A 207 -20.52 -9.26 4.42
CA PRO A 207 -19.61 -8.79 5.44
C PRO A 207 -19.99 -9.39 6.80
N VAL A 208 -19.00 -9.54 7.68
CA VAL A 208 -19.23 -9.97 9.06
C VAL A 208 -19.54 -8.74 9.91
N VAL A 209 -20.74 -8.71 10.49
CA VAL A 209 -21.17 -7.62 11.37
C VAL A 209 -20.63 -7.87 12.78
N MET A 210 -19.71 -7.00 13.22
CA MET A 210 -19.18 -6.97 14.57
C MET A 210 -20.09 -6.12 15.46
N ARG A 211 -20.95 -6.79 16.21
CA ARG A 211 -21.86 -6.15 17.18
C ARG A 211 -21.13 -5.48 18.32
N GLY A 212 -21.71 -4.44 18.90
CA GLY A 212 -21.08 -3.69 19.98
C GLY A 212 -20.83 -4.48 21.25
N ASP A 213 -20.00 -3.93 22.13
CA ASP A 213 -19.99 -4.37 23.53
C ASP A 213 -21.15 -3.64 24.23
N PRO A 214 -22.23 -4.33 24.64
CA PRO A 214 -23.40 -3.66 25.22
C PRO A 214 -23.06 -2.86 26.48
N ALA A 215 -21.99 -3.25 27.20
CA ALA A 215 -21.50 -2.54 28.38
C ALA A 215 -20.75 -1.25 28.04
N HIS A 216 -20.19 -1.13 26.83
CA HIS A 216 -19.37 0.01 26.39
C HIS A 216 -19.67 0.37 24.93
N PRO A 217 -20.91 0.79 24.61
CA PRO A 217 -21.32 1.05 23.23
C PRO A 217 -20.49 2.15 22.56
N ASP A 218 -19.99 3.13 23.31
CA ASP A 218 -19.09 4.20 22.88
C ASP A 218 -17.75 3.70 22.33
N ARG A 219 -17.32 2.50 22.70
CA ARG A 219 -16.01 1.93 22.30
C ARG A 219 -16.10 0.96 21.12
N THR A 220 -17.32 0.63 20.70
CA THR A 220 -17.59 -0.45 19.74
C THR A 220 -16.90 -0.26 18.40
N MET A 221 -17.06 0.92 17.79
CA MET A 221 -16.51 1.20 16.47
C MET A 221 -14.98 1.13 16.48
N ASN A 222 -14.36 1.73 17.49
CA ASN A 222 -12.91 1.88 17.58
C ASN A 222 -12.19 0.57 17.92
N ARG A 223 -12.90 -0.42 18.49
CA ARG A 223 -12.34 -1.73 18.87
C ARG A 223 -12.61 -2.85 17.85
N LYS A 224 -13.33 -2.57 16.76
CA LYS A 224 -13.64 -3.56 15.71
C LYS A 224 -12.37 -4.28 15.23
N TRP A 225 -11.32 -3.51 14.96
CA TRP A 225 -10.02 -4.04 14.53
C TRP A 225 -9.51 -5.16 15.44
N PHE A 226 -9.51 -4.97 16.76
CA PHE A 226 -9.08 -5.99 17.71
C PHE A 226 -9.98 -7.23 17.69
N LYS A 227 -11.31 -7.05 17.60
CA LYS A 227 -12.30 -8.14 17.62
C LYS A 227 -12.21 -9.06 16.42
N MET A 228 -11.79 -8.54 15.27
CA MET A 228 -11.57 -9.31 14.05
C MET A 228 -10.62 -10.49 14.27
N LEU A 229 -9.54 -10.30 15.03
CA LEU A 229 -8.52 -11.34 15.23
C LEU A 229 -9.10 -12.60 15.88
N SER A 230 -9.90 -12.44 16.95
CA SER A 230 -10.54 -13.58 17.61
C SER A 230 -11.53 -14.30 16.70
N PHE A 231 -12.31 -13.56 15.92
CA PHE A 231 -13.23 -14.15 14.96
C PHE A 231 -12.49 -14.93 13.87
N LEU A 232 -11.43 -14.35 13.30
CA LEU A 232 -10.62 -15.02 12.30
C LEU A 232 -10.00 -16.31 12.87
N TYR A 233 -9.41 -16.25 14.06
CA TYR A 233 -8.82 -17.42 14.71
C TYR A 233 -9.83 -18.56 14.88
N GLU A 234 -11.03 -18.24 15.37
CA GLU A 234 -12.08 -19.24 15.62
C GLU A 234 -12.63 -19.85 14.33
N ARG A 235 -12.71 -19.07 13.25
CA ARG A 235 -13.32 -19.49 11.98
C ARG A 235 -12.35 -20.06 10.96
N SER A 236 -11.04 -19.85 11.15
CA SER A 236 -10.02 -20.34 10.24
C SER A 236 -9.70 -21.83 10.44
N PRO A 237 -9.41 -22.58 9.35
CA PRO A 237 -8.90 -23.95 9.41
C PRO A 237 -7.69 -24.08 10.32
N LYS A 238 -7.40 -25.29 10.83
CA LYS A 238 -6.26 -25.53 11.74
C LYS A 238 -4.91 -25.23 11.09
N GLU A 239 -4.88 -25.34 9.77
CA GLU A 239 -3.72 -25.16 8.90
C GLU A 239 -3.37 -23.68 8.69
N THR A 240 -4.28 -22.73 8.96
CA THR A 240 -3.97 -21.29 8.86
C THR A 240 -2.84 -20.93 9.82
N LYS A 241 -1.73 -20.43 9.26
CA LYS A 241 -0.49 -20.10 9.99
C LYS A 241 -0.45 -18.64 10.43
N TRP A 242 -1.05 -17.75 9.64
CA TRP A 242 -0.93 -16.30 9.82
C TRP A 242 -2.27 -15.59 9.68
N PHE A 243 -2.53 -14.63 10.57
CA PHE A 243 -3.67 -13.72 10.51
C PHE A 243 -3.18 -12.33 10.12
N VAL A 244 -3.66 -11.82 9.00
CA VAL A 244 -3.28 -10.52 8.43
C VAL A 244 -4.42 -9.54 8.68
N MET A 245 -4.13 -8.40 9.29
CA MET A 245 -5.12 -7.40 9.68
C MET A 245 -4.87 -6.12 8.84
N GLY A 246 -5.90 -5.63 8.15
CA GLY A 246 -5.85 -4.50 7.21
C GLY A 246 -7.13 -3.64 7.23
N ASP A 247 -7.05 -2.37 6.89
CA ASP A 247 -8.22 -1.48 6.74
C ASP A 247 -8.75 -1.58 5.30
N ASP A 248 -9.96 -1.06 5.07
CA ASP A 248 -10.59 -1.07 3.74
C ASP A 248 -9.84 -0.24 2.69
N ASP A 249 -8.97 0.68 3.10
CA ASP A 249 -8.05 1.47 2.27
C ASP A 249 -6.61 0.99 2.32
N THR A 250 -6.37 -0.25 2.75
CA THR A 250 -5.09 -0.91 2.60
C THR A 250 -5.06 -1.76 1.33
N VAL A 251 -4.17 -1.42 0.39
CA VAL A 251 -3.88 -2.26 -0.77
C VAL A 251 -2.73 -3.21 -0.46
N TRP A 252 -2.94 -4.50 -0.73
CA TRP A 252 -2.00 -5.57 -0.40
C TRP A 252 -1.26 -6.11 -1.62
N PHE A 253 -0.03 -6.58 -1.41
CA PHE A 253 0.76 -7.36 -2.35
C PHE A 253 1.08 -8.73 -1.73
N PRO A 254 0.15 -9.70 -1.80
CA PRO A 254 0.27 -10.96 -1.06
C PRO A 254 1.54 -11.76 -1.38
N ARG A 255 2.08 -11.68 -2.61
CA ARG A 255 3.34 -12.35 -2.98
C ARG A 255 4.53 -11.83 -2.19
N VAL A 256 4.62 -10.51 -1.99
CA VAL A 256 5.69 -9.89 -1.19
C VAL A 256 5.56 -10.32 0.28
N LEU A 257 4.33 -10.32 0.81
CA LEU A 257 4.06 -10.78 2.17
C LEU A 257 4.43 -12.25 2.35
N LEU A 258 3.98 -13.13 1.45
CA LEU A 258 4.23 -14.57 1.48
C LEU A 258 5.73 -14.86 1.51
N ALA A 259 6.48 -14.28 0.56
CA ALA A 259 7.91 -14.49 0.46
C ALA A 259 8.64 -13.99 1.72
N SER A 260 8.19 -12.86 2.29
CA SER A 260 8.76 -12.33 3.54
C SER A 260 8.49 -13.24 4.74
N LEU A 261 7.29 -13.82 4.86
CA LEU A 261 6.94 -14.75 5.94
C LEU A 261 7.66 -16.10 5.79
N GLN A 262 7.82 -16.59 4.55
CA GLN A 262 8.52 -17.83 4.26
C GLN A 262 10.02 -17.75 4.58
N ALA A 263 10.61 -16.56 4.48
CA ALA A 263 12.01 -16.33 4.83
C ALA A 263 12.27 -16.27 6.35
N LEU A 264 11.22 -16.22 7.20
CA LEU A 264 11.39 -16.24 8.65
C LEU A 264 11.68 -17.67 9.12
N PRO A 265 12.76 -17.90 9.89
CA PRO A 265 13.12 -19.22 10.40
C PRO A 265 12.28 -19.58 11.65
N VAL A 266 10.95 -19.58 11.51
CA VAL A 266 9.99 -19.77 12.63
C VAL A 266 8.86 -20.70 12.24
N ASP A 267 8.33 -21.43 13.22
CA ASP A 267 7.08 -22.19 13.10
C ASP A 267 5.91 -21.38 13.68
N PRO A 268 5.07 -20.71 12.87
CA PRO A 268 3.99 -19.85 13.36
C PRO A 268 2.86 -20.61 14.07
N LEU A 269 2.83 -21.94 14.00
CA LEU A 269 1.90 -22.76 14.78
C LEU A 269 2.36 -22.94 16.24
N LYS A 270 3.65 -22.73 16.52
CA LYS A 270 4.25 -22.89 17.84
C LYS A 270 4.79 -21.59 18.42
N GLU A 271 5.31 -20.71 17.58
CA GLU A 271 5.99 -19.49 17.96
C GLU A 271 5.06 -18.29 17.85
N SER A 272 5.08 -17.44 18.88
CA SER A 272 4.23 -16.25 18.96
C SER A 272 4.93 -15.05 18.32
N LEU A 273 4.45 -14.60 17.17
CA LEU A 273 4.99 -13.46 16.44
C LEU A 273 3.93 -12.37 16.24
N TYR A 274 4.36 -11.13 16.45
CA TYR A 274 3.61 -9.92 16.14
C TYR A 274 4.45 -9.07 15.18
N LEU A 275 4.01 -9.00 13.92
CA LEU A 275 4.73 -8.35 12.83
C LEU A 275 3.95 -7.14 12.32
N GLY A 276 4.67 -6.10 11.88
CA GLY A 276 4.10 -4.88 11.30
C GLY A 276 5.14 -3.77 11.25
N ASP A 277 4.74 -2.51 11.12
CA ASP A 277 5.67 -1.37 11.29
C ASP A 277 4.97 -0.19 11.98
N LEU A 278 5.79 0.78 12.37
CA LEU A 278 5.33 2.06 12.89
C LEU A 278 4.79 2.95 11.75
N SER A 279 4.01 3.96 12.11
CA SER A 279 3.65 5.02 11.15
C SER A 279 4.88 5.82 10.72
N GLU A 280 4.88 6.25 9.46
CA GLU A 280 5.87 7.20 8.96
C GLU A 280 5.53 8.65 9.34
N ALA A 281 4.50 8.88 10.14
CA ALA A 281 4.26 10.17 10.77
C ALA A 281 4.93 10.20 12.15
N HIS A 282 6.01 10.99 12.30
CA HIS A 282 6.72 11.12 13.58
C HIS A 282 5.79 11.50 14.74
N LYS A 283 4.81 12.37 14.48
CA LYS A 283 3.80 12.77 15.47
C LYS A 283 2.95 11.59 15.94
N ALA A 284 2.51 10.73 15.02
CA ALA A 284 1.72 9.56 15.36
C ALA A 284 2.54 8.59 16.23
N VAL A 285 3.81 8.35 15.87
CA VAL A 285 4.74 7.53 16.69
C VAL A 285 4.97 8.12 18.07
N LYS A 286 5.12 9.45 18.18
CA LYS A 286 5.27 10.12 19.48
C LYS A 286 4.02 9.98 20.35
N THR A 287 2.83 10.02 19.76
CA THR A 287 1.56 9.94 20.47
C THR A 287 1.23 8.51 20.90
N PHE A 288 1.41 7.53 20.03
CA PHE A 288 0.94 6.15 20.26
C PHE A 288 2.05 5.17 20.67
N GLY A 289 3.32 5.59 20.56
CA GLY A 289 4.48 4.81 20.99
C GLY A 289 5.14 4.02 19.85
N LYS A 290 6.16 3.24 20.22
CA LYS A 290 7.03 2.49 19.30
C LYS A 290 6.86 0.97 19.36
N THR A 291 5.83 0.49 20.04
CA THR A 291 5.64 -0.95 20.31
C THR A 291 4.39 -1.54 19.64
N MET A 292 3.64 -0.76 18.85
CA MET A 292 2.48 -1.27 18.09
C MET A 292 2.72 -1.18 16.58
N ALA A 293 2.29 -2.22 15.87
CA ALA A 293 1.97 -2.10 14.46
C ALA A 293 0.78 -1.15 14.33
N PHE A 294 0.92 -0.09 13.55
CA PHE A 294 -0.19 0.82 13.33
C PHE A 294 -1.21 0.14 12.40
N GLY A 295 -2.51 0.23 12.72
CA GLY A 295 -3.59 -0.54 12.08
C GLY A 295 -3.60 -0.49 10.55
N GLY A 296 -3.77 0.69 9.94
CA GLY A 296 -3.89 0.86 8.49
C GLY A 296 -2.81 0.21 7.60
N GLY A 297 -1.52 0.41 7.88
CA GLY A 297 -0.39 -0.24 7.24
C GLY A 297 -0.36 -1.75 7.48
N GLY A 298 -1.08 -2.24 8.49
CA GLY A 298 -1.37 -3.65 8.69
C GLY A 298 -0.49 -4.33 9.73
N ALA A 299 -1.01 -5.45 10.22
CA ALA A 299 -0.33 -6.30 11.19
C ALA A 299 -0.48 -7.77 10.82
N VAL A 300 0.53 -8.58 11.15
CA VAL A 300 0.50 -10.03 10.96
C VAL A 300 0.76 -10.72 12.29
N ILE A 301 -0.13 -11.63 12.65
CA ILE A 301 -0.14 -12.33 13.93
C ILE A 301 -0.01 -13.83 13.64
N SER A 302 0.96 -14.50 14.26
CA SER A 302 1.08 -15.96 14.11
C SER A 302 -0.09 -16.68 14.77
N ARG A 303 -0.39 -17.90 14.32
CA ARG A 303 -1.48 -18.70 14.90
C ARG A 303 -1.32 -18.91 16.40
N ALA A 304 -0.10 -19.22 16.86
CA ALA A 304 0.19 -19.41 18.28
C ALA A 304 -0.14 -18.15 19.12
N LEU A 305 0.21 -16.96 18.62
CA LEU A 305 -0.13 -15.71 19.31
C LEU A 305 -1.63 -15.42 19.29
N ALA A 306 -2.29 -15.64 18.14
CA ALA A 306 -3.74 -15.44 18.01
C ALA A 306 -4.52 -16.32 19.00
N GLN A 307 -4.08 -17.57 19.22
CA GLN A 307 -4.67 -18.45 20.23
C GLN A 307 -4.58 -17.87 21.65
N ARG A 308 -3.39 -17.40 22.04
CA ARG A 308 -3.16 -16.80 23.38
C ARG A 308 -4.08 -15.61 23.61
N ILE A 309 -4.19 -14.73 22.62
CA ILE A 309 -5.09 -13.56 22.64
C ILE A 309 -6.55 -14.00 22.71
N HIS A 310 -6.96 -14.97 21.88
CA HIS A 310 -8.34 -15.45 21.82
C HIS A 310 -8.82 -15.97 23.18
N LEU A 311 -7.99 -16.76 23.88
CA LEU A 311 -8.29 -17.28 25.22
C LEU A 311 -8.50 -16.18 26.28
N ARG A 312 -7.98 -14.98 26.05
CA ARG A 312 -8.12 -13.81 26.93
C ARG A 312 -8.89 -12.67 26.27
N HIS A 313 -9.61 -12.95 25.17
CA HIS A 313 -10.23 -11.90 24.36
C HIS A 313 -11.22 -11.04 25.15
N ARG A 314 -12.11 -11.69 25.92
CA ARG A 314 -13.11 -10.98 26.72
C ARG A 314 -12.44 -10.13 27.82
N TRP A 315 -11.43 -10.70 28.49
CA TRP A 315 -10.64 -9.97 29.48
C TRP A 315 -9.98 -8.72 28.87
N CYS A 316 -9.38 -8.83 27.67
CA CYS A 316 -8.79 -7.67 27.00
C CYS A 316 -9.83 -6.59 26.66
N LEU A 317 -11.06 -6.97 26.28
CA LEU A 317 -12.13 -6.00 26.03
C LEU A 317 -12.60 -5.30 27.32
N ASP A 318 -12.76 -6.04 28.40
CA ASP A 318 -13.34 -5.53 29.64
C ASP A 318 -12.33 -4.70 30.45
N GLU A 319 -11.09 -5.17 30.57
CA GLU A 319 -10.12 -4.63 31.53
C GLU A 319 -9.15 -3.60 30.94
N LEU A 320 -8.93 -3.62 29.63
CA LEU A 320 -7.95 -2.72 29.01
C LEU A 320 -8.61 -1.39 28.59
N PRO A 321 -7.97 -0.24 28.90
CA PRO A 321 -8.56 1.07 28.66
C PRO A 321 -8.43 1.55 27.20
N ASP A 322 -7.66 0.86 26.36
CA ASP A 322 -7.38 1.33 25.00
C ASP A 322 -8.65 1.40 24.15
N HIS A 323 -8.90 2.58 23.59
CA HIS A 323 -10.07 2.84 22.76
C HIS A 323 -9.89 2.35 21.33
N HIS A 324 -8.68 2.45 20.77
CA HIS A 324 -8.37 2.09 19.38
C HIS A 324 -7.89 0.64 19.31
N GLY A 325 -8.35 -0.10 18.29
CA GLY A 325 -8.17 -1.54 18.23
C GLY A 325 -6.73 -2.01 17.99
N ASP A 326 -5.88 -1.21 17.34
CA ASP A 326 -4.45 -1.50 17.19
C ASP A 326 -3.69 -1.28 18.52
N GLY A 327 -3.95 -0.18 19.21
CA GLY A 327 -3.45 0.07 20.57
C GLY A 327 -3.91 -0.99 21.56
N LEU A 328 -5.18 -1.40 21.47
CA LEU A 328 -5.75 -2.49 22.28
C LEU A 328 -5.08 -3.83 21.97
N LEU A 329 -4.82 -4.14 20.70
CA LEU A 329 -4.09 -5.35 20.30
C LEU A 329 -2.70 -5.36 20.93
N ARG A 330 -1.93 -4.28 20.80
CA ARG A 330 -0.61 -4.14 21.43
C ARG A 330 -0.69 -4.42 22.92
N THR A 331 -1.53 -3.68 23.64
CA THR A 331 -1.60 -3.80 25.11
C THR A 331 -2.08 -5.19 25.52
N CYS A 332 -3.01 -5.79 24.79
CA CYS A 332 -3.46 -7.16 25.03
C CYS A 332 -2.31 -8.16 24.83
N ILE A 333 -1.50 -8.04 23.77
CA ILE A 333 -0.30 -8.86 23.56
C ILE A 333 0.66 -8.71 24.73
N GLU A 334 1.02 -7.48 25.10
CA GLU A 334 1.97 -7.21 26.20
C GLU A 334 1.48 -7.82 27.52
N LYS A 335 0.20 -7.68 27.86
CA LYS A 335 -0.37 -8.20 29.11
C LYS A 335 -0.54 -9.71 29.10
N VAL A 336 -1.14 -10.28 28.05
CA VAL A 336 -1.39 -11.72 27.95
C VAL A 336 -0.07 -12.49 27.97
N THR A 337 0.92 -12.02 27.22
CA THR A 337 2.21 -12.72 27.10
C THR A 337 3.06 -12.63 28.37
N ALA A 338 2.87 -11.58 29.17
CA ALA A 338 3.46 -11.48 30.50
C ALA A 338 2.72 -12.37 31.53
N MET A 339 1.41 -12.55 31.40
CA MET A 339 0.59 -13.31 32.37
C MET A 339 0.67 -14.83 32.21
N ASP A 340 0.84 -15.33 30.98
CA ASP A 340 0.81 -16.78 30.72
C ASP A 340 2.17 -17.48 30.87
N GLY A 341 3.26 -16.72 31.03
CA GLY A 341 4.60 -17.24 31.25
C GLY A 341 5.24 -17.93 30.04
N GLN A 342 4.66 -17.81 28.83
CA GLN A 342 5.15 -18.47 27.61
C GLN A 342 6.11 -17.59 26.79
N GLY A 343 6.72 -16.60 27.43
CA GLY A 343 7.60 -15.62 26.80
C GLY A 343 6.83 -14.39 26.30
N ASN A 344 7.43 -13.22 26.54
CA ASN A 344 6.92 -11.93 26.11
C ASN A 344 7.03 -11.79 24.59
N VAL A 345 6.03 -11.17 23.98
CA VAL A 345 6.06 -10.85 22.55
C VAL A 345 6.11 -9.34 22.37
N THR A 346 7.03 -8.89 21.53
CA THR A 346 7.14 -7.49 21.10
C THR A 346 6.96 -7.39 19.60
N LEU A 347 6.64 -6.19 19.12
CA LEU A 347 6.55 -5.92 17.69
C LEU A 347 7.88 -6.18 16.99
N THR A 348 7.85 -7.07 16.01
CA THR A 348 8.92 -7.21 15.02
C THR A 348 8.62 -6.28 13.85
N ARG A 349 9.49 -5.29 13.65
CA ARG A 349 9.30 -4.26 12.64
C ARG A 349 9.74 -4.74 11.26
N MET A 350 8.85 -4.60 10.28
CA MET A 350 9.08 -4.98 8.89
C MET A 350 8.74 -3.81 7.95
N PRO A 351 9.71 -3.23 7.23
CA PRO A 351 9.50 -2.03 6.41
C PRO A 351 8.71 -2.25 5.12
N ILE A 352 8.11 -3.43 4.97
CA ILE A 352 7.19 -3.79 3.90
C ILE A 352 5.76 -3.31 4.20
N PHE A 353 5.45 -2.95 5.46
CA PHE A 353 4.17 -2.37 5.85
C PHE A 353 4.25 -0.83 5.85
N ASN A 354 3.27 -0.16 5.24
CA ASN A 354 3.31 1.29 5.04
C ASN A 354 1.99 1.95 5.44
N GLN A 355 2.06 2.93 6.35
CA GLN A 355 0.88 3.69 6.80
C GLN A 355 0.51 4.83 5.85
N ILE A 356 1.51 5.48 5.24
CA ILE A 356 1.31 6.58 4.28
C ILE A 356 0.43 7.71 4.86
N ASP A 357 0.49 7.91 6.17
CA ASP A 357 -0.16 9.02 6.89
C ASP A 357 0.62 10.32 6.73
N LEU A 358 0.88 10.70 5.48
CA LEU A 358 1.82 11.76 5.12
C LEU A 358 1.23 13.17 5.28
N LYS A 359 0.21 13.42 6.11
CA LYS A 359 -0.32 14.79 6.30
C LYS A 359 0.70 15.61 7.10
N PRO A 360 1.28 16.74 6.59
CA PRO A 360 0.86 17.67 5.52
C PRO A 360 1.48 17.50 4.10
N TRP A 361 2.33 16.51 3.89
CA TRP A 361 3.08 16.25 2.66
C TRP A 361 2.39 15.37 1.60
N LEU A 362 1.07 15.15 1.70
CA LEU A 362 0.31 14.29 0.78
C LEU A 362 0.58 14.61 -0.70
N ASN A 363 0.68 15.89 -1.07
CA ASN A 363 0.92 16.33 -2.45
C ASN A 363 2.26 15.87 -3.03
N ASP A 364 3.26 15.61 -2.18
CA ASP A 364 4.57 15.07 -2.57
C ASP A 364 4.68 13.56 -2.28
N GLY A 365 3.57 12.89 -1.92
CA GLY A 365 3.60 11.50 -1.46
C GLY A 365 4.12 10.49 -2.50
N ARG A 366 4.01 10.78 -3.81
CA ARG A 366 4.66 9.93 -4.83
C ARG A 366 6.19 9.93 -4.69
N LEU A 367 6.79 11.06 -4.36
CA LEU A 367 8.24 11.18 -4.15
C LEU A 367 8.68 10.42 -2.89
N TYR A 368 7.85 10.46 -1.85
CA TYR A 368 8.05 9.61 -0.69
C TYR A 368 8.01 8.13 -1.07
N LEU A 369 7.03 7.69 -1.88
CA LEU A 369 6.95 6.28 -2.31
C LEU A 369 8.17 5.85 -3.13
N THR A 370 8.68 6.70 -4.03
CA THR A 370 9.94 6.43 -4.75
C THR A 370 11.08 6.13 -3.77
N SER A 371 11.20 6.91 -2.69
CA SER A 371 12.19 6.71 -1.63
C SER A 371 11.93 5.44 -0.82
N ARG A 372 10.73 5.33 -0.24
CA ARG A 372 10.32 4.25 0.65
C ARG A 372 10.41 2.88 0.00
N LEU A 373 9.78 2.73 -1.16
CA LEU A 373 9.60 1.43 -1.82
C LEU A 373 10.88 0.94 -2.50
N SER A 374 11.83 1.84 -2.79
CA SER A 374 13.16 1.44 -3.27
C SER A 374 13.95 0.60 -2.26
N ARG A 375 13.63 0.71 -0.96
CA ARG A 375 14.35 0.04 0.13
C ARG A 375 13.78 -1.32 0.48
N ALA A 376 12.48 -1.50 0.28
CA ALA A 376 11.75 -2.72 0.50
C ALA A 376 10.50 -2.70 -0.37
N ALA A 377 10.24 -3.78 -1.10
CA ALA A 377 8.97 -3.95 -1.80
C ALA A 377 7.83 -3.95 -0.76
N PRO A 378 6.70 -3.27 -1.02
CA PRO A 378 5.61 -3.21 -0.06
C PRO A 378 4.83 -4.52 -0.03
N ALA A 379 4.52 -5.00 1.16
CA ALA A 379 3.42 -5.95 1.38
C ALA A 379 2.08 -5.22 1.45
N SER A 380 2.07 -3.96 1.91
CA SER A 380 0.88 -3.13 2.02
C SER A 380 1.17 -1.66 1.78
N LEU A 381 0.16 -0.96 1.26
CA LEU A 381 0.10 0.50 1.13
C LEU A 381 -1.26 0.96 1.68
N HIS A 382 -1.26 1.70 2.78
CA HIS A 382 -2.47 2.30 3.37
C HIS A 382 -2.73 3.70 2.79
N HIS A 383 -3.99 4.10 2.64
CA HIS A 383 -4.37 5.38 2.03
C HIS A 383 -3.72 5.74 0.65
N PRO A 384 -3.46 4.79 -0.28
CA PRO A 384 -2.89 5.14 -1.59
C PRO A 384 -3.85 6.00 -2.43
N ASP A 385 -5.15 5.96 -2.14
CA ASP A 385 -6.21 6.81 -2.71
C ASP A 385 -6.14 8.28 -2.24
N SER A 386 -5.51 8.53 -1.09
CA SER A 386 -5.27 9.88 -0.55
C SER A 386 -4.10 10.59 -1.24
N LEU A 387 -3.19 9.83 -1.86
CA LEU A 387 -2.06 10.38 -2.63
C LEU A 387 -2.51 10.99 -3.96
N PRO A 388 -1.68 11.83 -4.62
CA PRO A 388 -1.82 12.06 -6.04
C PRO A 388 -1.86 10.71 -6.78
N SER A 389 -2.68 10.59 -7.85
CA SER A 389 -2.82 9.37 -8.67
C SER A 389 -1.50 8.61 -8.79
N LEU A 390 -1.37 7.32 -8.57
CA LEU A 390 -0.01 6.72 -8.64
C LEU A 390 0.54 6.59 -10.07
N MET A 391 -0.32 6.77 -11.07
CA MET A 391 0.07 6.81 -12.48
C MET A 391 -0.02 8.23 -13.04
N ALA A 392 0.82 8.52 -14.02
CA ALA A 392 0.83 9.78 -14.73
C ALA A 392 -0.51 9.97 -15.43
N ASP A 393 -0.87 9.08 -16.35
CA ASP A 393 -2.08 9.19 -17.15
C ASP A 393 -3.17 8.22 -16.73
N SER A 394 -4.14 8.74 -15.97
CA SER A 394 -5.32 7.99 -15.56
C SER A 394 -6.47 8.96 -15.29
N PRO A 395 -7.71 8.59 -15.67
CA PRO A 395 -8.89 9.44 -15.46
C PRO A 395 -9.26 9.58 -13.97
N ASN A 396 -8.86 8.65 -13.11
CA ASN A 396 -9.08 8.74 -11.67
C ASN A 396 -8.06 7.90 -10.86
N LYS A 397 -7.95 8.19 -9.57
CA LYS A 397 -6.94 7.57 -8.69
C LYS A 397 -7.16 6.06 -8.47
N LEU A 398 -8.41 5.59 -8.41
CA LEU A 398 -8.70 4.17 -8.20
C LEU A 398 -8.33 3.34 -9.42
N LEU A 399 -8.61 3.83 -10.63
CA LEU A 399 -8.18 3.16 -11.87
C LEU A 399 -6.65 3.18 -12.01
N ALA A 400 -5.99 4.29 -11.65
CA ALA A 400 -4.53 4.35 -11.60
C ALA A 400 -3.95 3.29 -10.66
N LEU A 401 -4.55 3.14 -9.47
CA LEU A 401 -4.12 2.15 -8.48
C LEU A 401 -4.39 0.72 -8.95
N TYR A 402 -5.56 0.47 -9.56
CA TYR A 402 -5.89 -0.81 -10.19
C TYR A 402 -4.86 -1.19 -11.26
N ASN A 403 -4.58 -0.29 -12.22
CA ASN A 403 -3.65 -0.54 -13.31
C ASN A 403 -2.22 -0.76 -12.79
N LEU A 404 -1.75 0.11 -11.89
CA LEU A 404 -0.42 -0.02 -11.30
C LEU A 404 -0.26 -1.35 -10.55
N TRP A 405 -1.27 -1.76 -9.78
CA TRP A 405 -1.24 -3.04 -9.07
C TRP A 405 -1.11 -4.21 -10.05
N HIS A 406 -1.84 -4.22 -11.17
CA HIS A 406 -1.76 -5.29 -12.17
C HIS A 406 -0.41 -5.34 -12.90
N ILE A 407 0.23 -4.19 -13.13
CA ILE A 407 1.60 -4.15 -13.64
C ILE A 407 2.55 -4.82 -12.64
N LEU A 408 2.51 -4.37 -11.38
CA LEU A 408 3.41 -4.84 -10.32
C LEU A 408 3.14 -6.28 -9.88
N ALA A 409 1.91 -6.77 -10.04
CA ALA A 409 1.54 -8.17 -9.79
C ALA A 409 2.26 -9.16 -10.71
N ASN A 410 2.93 -8.69 -11.75
CA ASN A 410 3.74 -9.50 -12.68
C ASN A 410 5.25 -9.20 -12.57
N VAL A 411 5.65 -8.32 -11.65
CA VAL A 411 7.06 -8.00 -11.40
C VAL A 411 7.61 -8.91 -10.28
N PRO A 412 8.80 -9.52 -10.42
CA PRO A 412 9.47 -10.25 -9.34
C PRO A 412 9.68 -9.36 -8.09
N VAL A 413 9.68 -9.95 -6.90
CA VAL A 413 9.77 -9.19 -5.62
C VAL A 413 11.08 -8.39 -5.55
N GLU A 414 12.16 -8.98 -6.06
CA GLU A 414 13.53 -8.44 -6.11
C GLU A 414 13.64 -7.22 -7.03
N LEU A 415 12.78 -7.16 -8.06
CA LEU A 415 12.74 -6.07 -9.05
C LEU A 415 11.71 -4.99 -8.68
N MET A 416 10.66 -5.35 -7.94
CA MET A 416 9.58 -4.43 -7.58
C MET A 416 10.10 -3.18 -6.86
N PHE A 417 9.89 -2.01 -7.48
CA PHE A 417 10.42 -0.70 -7.05
C PHE A 417 11.94 -0.62 -6.90
N ARG A 418 12.68 -1.59 -7.43
CA ARG A 418 14.14 -1.59 -7.33
C ARG A 418 14.71 -0.34 -7.98
N ARG A 419 15.65 0.30 -7.28
CA ARG A 419 16.33 1.50 -7.77
C ARG A 419 17.71 1.20 -8.32
N PHE A 420 18.01 1.75 -9.49
CA PHE A 420 19.32 1.73 -10.11
C PHE A 420 19.57 3.00 -10.94
N PHE A 421 20.84 3.30 -11.16
CA PHE A 421 21.30 4.51 -11.82
C PHE A 421 21.84 4.14 -13.21
N ILE A 422 21.57 4.99 -14.18
CA ILE A 422 22.08 4.89 -15.54
C ILE A 422 22.83 6.18 -15.82
N HIS A 423 24.16 6.13 -15.87
CA HIS A 423 24.98 7.25 -16.31
C HIS A 423 24.99 7.28 -17.83
N ILE A 424 24.34 8.29 -18.39
CA ILE A 424 24.22 8.45 -19.84
C ILE A 424 25.41 9.29 -20.30
N GLU A 425 26.22 8.72 -21.19
CA GLU A 425 27.41 9.37 -21.73
C GLU A 425 27.11 10.79 -22.22
N SER A 426 27.89 11.78 -21.78
CA SER A 426 27.75 13.21 -22.14
C SER A 426 26.41 13.90 -21.80
N ARG A 427 25.41 13.19 -21.26
CA ARG A 427 24.06 13.72 -20.98
C ARG A 427 23.75 13.90 -19.50
N GLY A 428 24.12 12.93 -18.65
CA GLY A 428 23.89 13.01 -17.21
C GLY A 428 23.60 11.67 -16.55
N THR A 429 22.56 11.60 -15.71
CA THR A 429 22.21 10.38 -14.98
C THR A 429 20.70 10.21 -14.86
N ALA A 430 20.18 9.08 -15.32
CA ALA A 430 18.83 8.65 -15.04
C ALA A 430 18.81 7.75 -13.79
N VAL A 431 17.88 8.00 -12.88
CA VAL A 431 17.61 7.19 -11.69
C VAL A 431 16.26 6.54 -11.91
N VAL A 432 16.28 5.21 -12.09
CA VAL A 432 15.08 4.42 -12.31
C VAL A 432 14.64 3.81 -11.00
N THR A 433 13.38 4.00 -10.63
CA THR A 433 12.67 3.23 -9.59
C THR A 433 11.63 2.39 -10.32
N PHE A 434 11.97 1.12 -10.52
CA PHE A 434 11.30 0.25 -11.48
C PHE A 434 9.80 0.10 -11.19
N GLY A 435 8.95 0.31 -12.21
CA GLY A 435 7.51 0.25 -12.06
C GLY A 435 6.85 1.52 -11.48
N LEU A 436 7.58 2.61 -11.24
CA LEU A 436 7.01 3.81 -10.62
C LEU A 436 7.49 5.13 -11.21
N HIS A 437 8.80 5.32 -11.30
CA HIS A 437 9.38 6.66 -11.48
C HIS A 437 10.76 6.62 -12.12
N VAL A 438 11.03 7.55 -13.03
CA VAL A 438 12.37 7.83 -13.58
C VAL A 438 12.70 9.30 -13.36
N ARG A 439 13.86 9.58 -12.76
CA ARG A 439 14.40 10.93 -12.64
C ARG A 439 15.65 11.12 -13.48
N ILE A 440 15.68 12.11 -14.35
CA ILE A 440 16.84 12.41 -15.19
C ILE A 440 17.50 13.69 -14.70
N TYR A 441 18.77 13.59 -14.27
CA TYR A 441 19.63 14.72 -13.96
C TYR A 441 20.42 15.10 -15.21
N MET A 442 20.46 16.40 -15.52
CA MET A 442 21.25 16.96 -16.64
C MET A 442 22.76 17.06 -16.31
N ARG A 443 23.20 16.33 -15.27
CA ARG A 443 24.58 16.22 -14.83
C ARG A 443 24.85 14.78 -14.39
N ARG A 444 26.10 14.34 -14.53
CA ARG A 444 26.50 13.05 -13.96
C ARG A 444 26.49 13.17 -12.43
N LEU A 445 25.79 12.26 -11.77
CA LEU A 445 25.84 12.18 -10.30
C LEU A 445 27.15 11.52 -9.89
N ALA A 446 27.93 12.20 -9.04
CA ALA A 446 29.25 11.73 -8.61
C ALA A 446 29.19 10.60 -7.58
N SER A 447 28.06 10.44 -6.88
CA SER A 447 27.88 9.44 -5.83
C SER A 447 26.57 8.66 -6.02
N LEU A 448 26.64 7.35 -5.82
CA LEU A 448 25.46 6.48 -5.66
C LEU A 448 24.74 6.72 -4.33
N ASP A 449 25.40 7.39 -3.39
CA ASP A 449 24.81 7.95 -2.18
C ASP A 449 24.20 9.33 -2.42
N HIS A 450 24.20 9.83 -3.68
CA HIS A 450 23.41 11.00 -4.04
C HIS A 450 21.98 10.73 -3.57
N ALA A 451 21.57 11.56 -2.64
CA ALA A 451 20.42 11.28 -1.84
C ALA A 451 19.20 11.78 -2.64
N VAL A 452 18.87 11.08 -3.74
CA VAL A 452 17.74 11.36 -4.64
C VAL A 452 16.45 11.60 -3.84
N ASP A 453 16.33 10.88 -2.73
CA ASP A 453 15.27 11.00 -1.75
C ASP A 453 15.16 12.43 -1.18
N TYR A 454 16.31 13.08 -0.92
CA TYR A 454 16.45 14.41 -0.31
C TYR A 454 16.29 15.60 -1.26
N ASP A 455 16.24 15.34 -2.56
CA ASP A 455 16.10 16.38 -3.58
C ASP A 455 14.68 16.96 -3.62
N SER A 456 13.74 16.31 -2.93
CA SER A 456 12.36 16.76 -2.77
C SER A 456 12.21 17.72 -1.59
N ASN A 457 11.17 18.56 -1.61
CA ASN A 457 10.90 19.50 -0.52
C ASN A 457 10.47 18.79 0.77
N ILE A 458 9.77 17.66 0.65
CA ILE A 458 9.27 16.87 1.78
C ILE A 458 10.40 16.41 2.71
N THR A 459 11.53 15.99 2.15
CA THR A 459 12.73 15.58 2.90
C THR A 459 13.54 16.73 3.52
N ARG A 460 13.18 17.99 3.25
CA ARG A 460 13.79 19.16 3.90
C ARG A 460 13.06 19.53 5.19
N ASP A 461 11.88 18.98 5.40
CA ASP A 461 11.09 19.17 6.61
C ASP A 461 11.63 18.32 7.76
N LYS A 462 11.88 18.96 8.91
CA LYS A 462 12.41 18.27 10.10
C LYS A 462 11.40 17.31 10.71
N GLU A 463 10.09 17.58 10.59
CA GLU A 463 9.06 16.67 11.10
C GLU A 463 8.97 15.39 10.27
N PHE A 464 9.19 15.50 8.96
CA PHE A 464 9.26 14.35 8.06
C PHE A 464 10.53 13.51 8.31
N LEU A 465 11.69 14.16 8.51
CA LEU A 465 12.96 13.48 8.82
C LEU A 465 13.01 12.87 10.23
N GLY A 466 12.09 13.20 11.13
CA GLY A 466 12.04 12.67 12.50
C GLY A 466 11.62 11.21 12.59
N VAL A 467 11.14 10.64 11.49
CA VAL A 467 10.87 9.22 11.32
C VAL A 467 12.22 8.53 11.16
N GLU A 468 12.45 7.38 11.78
CA GLU A 468 13.70 6.60 11.72
C GLU A 468 14.01 6.12 10.29
N TYR A 469 14.38 7.06 9.40
CA TYR A 469 13.96 7.09 8.00
C TYR A 469 14.49 5.90 7.17
N LEU A 470 13.76 4.77 7.31
CA LEU A 470 13.83 3.52 6.55
C LEU A 470 14.68 2.39 7.17
N LEU A 471 14.84 2.39 8.51
CA LEU A 471 15.46 1.37 9.39
C LEU A 471 16.99 1.17 9.26
N GLU A 472 17.73 2.27 9.18
CA GLU A 472 19.19 2.31 9.47
C GLU A 472 19.42 3.07 10.78
N GLU A 473 20.14 2.46 11.73
CA GLU A 473 20.23 2.90 13.14
C GLU A 473 20.96 4.23 13.37
N LYS A 474 21.59 4.80 12.35
CA LYS A 474 22.21 6.11 12.44
C LYS A 474 22.41 6.72 11.06
N LEU A 475 21.96 7.97 10.93
CA LEU A 475 22.51 8.87 9.92
C LEU A 475 24.00 9.05 10.20
N GLU A 476 24.85 8.53 9.33
CA GLU A 476 25.94 9.38 8.86
C GLU A 476 25.25 10.47 8.04
N LYS A 477 25.39 11.73 8.47
CA LYS A 477 24.90 12.88 7.70
C LYS A 477 25.36 12.69 6.25
N PRO A 478 24.50 12.85 5.24
CA PRO A 478 24.96 12.80 3.86
C PRO A 478 26.13 13.78 3.71
N ASP A 479 27.23 13.32 3.10
CA ASP A 479 28.39 14.18 2.89
C ASP A 479 27.95 15.46 2.16
N ASP A 480 28.41 16.58 2.70
CA ASP A 480 28.23 17.93 2.19
C ASP A 480 26.84 18.28 1.62
N LYS A 481 25.96 18.83 2.47
CA LYS A 481 24.68 19.43 2.06
C LYS A 481 24.82 20.49 0.95
N ALA A 482 26.02 21.05 0.74
CA ALA A 482 26.25 22.00 -0.35
C ALA A 482 26.20 21.36 -1.74
N SER A 483 26.36 20.03 -1.85
CA SER A 483 26.29 19.26 -3.09
C SER A 483 24.87 18.89 -3.53
N TRP A 484 23.88 19.10 -2.66
CA TRP A 484 22.49 18.78 -2.94
C TRP A 484 21.93 19.75 -4.01
N PRO A 485 21.03 19.30 -4.90
CA PRO A 485 20.41 20.16 -5.89
C PRO A 485 19.68 21.30 -5.16
N LYS A 486 20.10 22.53 -5.42
CA LYS A 486 19.57 23.68 -4.68
C LYS A 486 18.14 23.99 -5.14
N LYS A 487 17.75 23.55 -6.36
CA LYS A 487 16.43 23.74 -6.97
C LYS A 487 15.99 22.52 -7.80
N ARG A 488 14.67 22.40 -8.03
CA ARG A 488 14.01 21.40 -8.92
C ARG A 488 14.36 21.57 -10.41
N GLU A 489 15.13 22.59 -10.78
CA GLU A 489 15.53 22.89 -12.17
C GLU A 489 16.72 22.03 -12.66
N GLU A 490 17.35 21.24 -11.78
CA GLU A 490 18.51 20.39 -12.11
C GLU A 490 18.12 18.96 -12.56
N TYR A 491 16.84 18.60 -12.47
CA TYR A 491 16.35 17.27 -12.81
C TYR A 491 14.92 17.29 -13.35
N GLN A 492 14.55 16.21 -14.03
CA GLN A 492 13.23 15.99 -14.58
C GLN A 492 12.63 14.67 -14.10
N ASP A 493 11.33 14.68 -13.76
CA ASP A 493 10.61 13.54 -13.21
C ASP A 493 9.60 12.99 -14.22
N PHE A 494 9.71 11.71 -14.54
CA PHE A 494 8.76 10.95 -15.35
C PHE A 494 8.09 9.87 -14.48
N TRP A 495 6.75 9.87 -14.46
CA TRP A 495 5.96 8.92 -13.66
C TRP A 495 5.38 7.83 -14.55
N ILE A 496 5.28 6.60 -14.05
CA ILE A 496 4.70 5.49 -14.82
C ILE A 496 3.31 5.86 -15.33
N SER A 497 3.09 5.64 -16.62
CA SER A 497 1.83 5.93 -17.31
C SER A 497 1.13 4.68 -17.79
N GLU A 498 1.89 3.69 -18.26
CA GLU A 498 1.36 2.40 -18.70
C GLU A 498 2.49 1.37 -18.87
N PHE A 499 2.10 0.12 -19.02
CA PHE A 499 2.92 -0.94 -19.58
C PHE A 499 2.21 -1.47 -20.83
N ASP A 500 2.87 -1.36 -21.98
CA ASP A 500 2.39 -1.90 -23.24
C ASP A 500 2.94 -3.32 -23.45
N PRO A 501 2.11 -4.37 -23.35
CA PRO A 501 2.54 -5.75 -23.54
C PRO A 501 2.90 -6.07 -24.99
N GLN A 502 2.37 -5.35 -25.99
CA GLN A 502 2.65 -5.64 -27.40
C GLN A 502 4.07 -5.22 -27.79
N SER A 503 4.48 -4.02 -27.36
CA SER A 503 5.83 -3.53 -27.60
C SER A 503 6.83 -3.89 -26.49
N ASN A 504 6.35 -4.51 -25.41
CA ASN A 504 7.12 -4.83 -24.20
C ASN A 504 7.82 -3.60 -23.60
N ARG A 505 7.05 -2.51 -23.41
CA ARG A 505 7.58 -1.21 -22.96
C ARG A 505 6.84 -0.70 -21.73
N MET A 506 7.59 -0.16 -20.80
CA MET A 506 7.02 0.65 -19.71
C MET A 506 7.14 2.12 -20.08
N VAL A 507 6.01 2.82 -20.17
CA VAL A 507 5.96 4.22 -20.57
C VAL A 507 5.85 5.09 -19.32
N PHE A 508 6.66 6.14 -19.27
CA PHE A 508 6.67 7.14 -18.22
C PHE A 508 6.40 8.52 -18.81
N MET A 509 5.69 9.38 -18.09
CA MET A 509 5.35 10.73 -18.55
C MET A 509 5.69 11.81 -17.53
N ASP A 510 6.26 12.90 -18.02
CA ASP A 510 6.27 14.20 -17.37
C ASP A 510 5.08 15.01 -17.90
N LYS A 511 3.97 14.99 -17.15
CA LYS A 511 2.76 15.73 -17.51
C LYS A 511 2.96 17.24 -17.57
N LYS A 512 3.88 17.79 -16.76
CA LYS A 512 4.11 19.23 -16.71
C LYS A 512 4.72 19.73 -18.01
N ASN A 513 5.68 18.98 -18.54
CA ASN A 513 6.41 19.35 -19.74
C ASN A 513 5.91 18.65 -21.02
N LYS A 514 4.86 17.81 -20.91
CA LYS A 514 4.29 17.02 -22.02
C LYS A 514 5.35 16.17 -22.73
N MET A 515 6.16 15.47 -21.94
CA MET A 515 7.20 14.59 -22.46
C MET A 515 6.99 13.17 -21.96
N SER A 516 7.31 12.20 -22.81
CA SER A 516 7.20 10.78 -22.51
C SER A 516 8.53 10.07 -22.77
N MET A 517 8.79 9.03 -21.99
CA MET A 517 9.96 8.16 -22.08
C MET A 517 9.48 6.71 -22.03
N ALA A 518 10.11 5.84 -22.80
CA ALA A 518 9.91 4.40 -22.71
C ALA A 518 11.16 3.72 -22.14
N LEU A 519 10.95 2.80 -21.19
CA LEU A 519 11.94 1.82 -20.78
C LEU A 519 11.61 0.49 -21.47
N THR A 520 12.62 -0.16 -22.02
CA THR A 520 12.53 -1.46 -22.70
C THR A 520 13.66 -2.36 -22.19
N CYS A 521 13.59 -3.66 -22.48
CA CYS A 521 14.75 -4.54 -22.31
C CYS A 521 14.98 -5.40 -23.55
N LYS A 522 16.21 -5.87 -23.70
CA LYS A 522 16.61 -6.85 -24.69
C LYS A 522 17.49 -7.89 -24.01
N GLY A 523 17.08 -9.15 -24.07
CA GLY A 523 17.75 -10.25 -23.37
C GLY A 523 17.15 -11.60 -23.76
N PRO A 524 17.55 -12.68 -23.07
CA PRO A 524 17.06 -14.03 -23.35
C PRO A 524 15.58 -14.22 -23.00
N GLY A 525 15.06 -13.47 -22.02
CA GLY A 525 13.65 -13.45 -21.66
C GLY A 525 12.79 -12.56 -22.56
N SER A 526 11.47 -12.78 -22.47
CA SER A 526 10.48 -12.14 -23.36
C SER A 526 9.86 -10.86 -22.80
N SER A 527 9.98 -10.58 -21.49
CA SER A 527 9.22 -9.52 -20.81
C SER A 527 10.10 -8.57 -19.99
N LEU A 528 9.83 -7.27 -20.09
CA LEU A 528 10.43 -6.24 -19.26
C LEU A 528 10.00 -6.36 -17.80
N LEU A 529 8.80 -6.88 -17.53
CA LEU A 529 8.33 -7.07 -16.16
C LEU A 529 9.20 -8.07 -15.39
N THR A 530 9.92 -8.94 -16.09
CA THR A 530 10.93 -9.88 -15.57
C THR A 530 12.37 -9.47 -15.93
N MET A 531 12.60 -8.22 -16.36
CA MET A 531 13.93 -7.73 -16.79
C MET A 531 14.55 -8.56 -17.93
N CYS A 532 13.74 -9.10 -18.84
CA CYS A 532 14.18 -9.99 -19.91
C CYS A 532 15.05 -11.16 -19.40
N THR A 533 14.79 -11.66 -18.19
CA THR A 533 15.32 -12.96 -17.75
C THR A 533 14.43 -14.08 -18.26
N GLU A 534 15.01 -15.24 -18.56
CA GLU A 534 14.22 -16.45 -18.81
C GLU A 534 13.29 -16.67 -17.61
N GLU A 535 12.03 -17.03 -17.86
CA GLU A 535 11.18 -17.54 -16.80
C GLU A 535 11.80 -18.87 -16.36
N GLU A 536 12.27 -18.96 -15.10
CA GLU A 536 12.48 -20.26 -14.49
C GLU A 536 11.12 -20.94 -14.50
N GLY A 537 10.95 -21.95 -15.36
CA GLY A 537 9.69 -22.68 -15.47
C GLY A 537 9.28 -23.17 -14.09
N GLU A 538 8.08 -22.78 -13.65
CA GLU A 538 7.42 -23.44 -12.53
C GLU A 538 7.12 -24.89 -12.99
N GLU A 539 7.93 -25.85 -12.52
CA GLU A 539 7.59 -27.29 -12.53
C GLU A 539 6.55 -27.63 -11.46
#